data_AF-A0A2G9TFP0-F1
#
_entry.id   AF-A0A2G9TFP0-F1
#
_cell.length_a   1.000
_cell.length_b   1.000
_cell.length_c   1.000
_cell.angle_alpha   90.00
_cell.angle_beta   90.00
_cell.angle_gamma   90.00
#
_symmetry.space_group_name_H-M   'P 1'
#
loop_
_entity.id
_entity.type
_entity.pdbx_description
1 polymer ?
#
loop_
_entity_poly.entity_id
_entity_poly.type
_entity_poly.pdbx_seq_one_letter_code
_entity_poly.pdbx_strand_id
1 'polypeptide(L)'
;MLIISILLVTSILGTEVWTFGVFGYQLRHMLLFGTFCMAIYTSVSHLGIILTGGVGRNGSTVAGTSVLFPICPLLASIIPFCMIYSKSRSAVFDENITIFVLCFGAVAAKATNRLIVGHMSRSELVLWDWIYLGPIALMLNQYYDFWVCEKRLLVWVTCYTLASLFVYCCFITRQICYHMNIYCFKVPVKQS
;
A
#
# COMPACT_ATOMS: atom_id res chain seq x y z
N MET A 1 5.23 11.71 -2.97
CA MET A 1 6.46 12.51 -3.21
C MET A 1 7.17 12.85 -1.91
N LEU A 2 6.52 13.52 -0.94
CA LEU A 2 7.14 13.90 0.34
C LEU A 2 7.60 12.71 1.20
N ILE A 3 6.84 11.62 1.25
CA ILE A 3 7.24 10.39 1.97
C ILE A 3 8.49 9.75 1.33
N ILE A 4 8.55 9.71 0.00
CA ILE A 4 9.69 9.16 -0.73
C ILE A 4 10.95 10.00 -0.48
N SER A 5 10.83 11.33 -0.47
CA SER A 5 11.97 12.20 -0.15
C SER A 5 12.45 12.01 1.30
N ILE A 6 11.56 11.86 2.27
CA ILE A 6 11.94 11.58 3.67
C ILE A 6 12.68 10.25 3.79
N LEU A 7 12.18 9.20 3.13
CA LEU A 7 12.81 7.88 3.14
C LEU A 7 14.19 7.91 2.45
N LEU A 8 14.33 8.65 1.35
CA LEU A 8 15.62 8.84 0.68
C LEU A 8 16.62 9.60 1.55
N VAL A 9 16.19 10.68 2.20
CA VAL A 9 17.03 11.45 3.15
C VAL A 9 17.50 10.55 4.29
N THR A 10 16.60 9.75 4.86
CA THR A 10 16.92 8.80 5.92
C THR A 10 17.88 7.70 5.45
N SER A 11 17.74 7.25 4.19
CA SER A 11 18.61 6.23 3.60
C SER A 11 20.03 6.74 3.35
N ILE A 12 20.16 7.98 2.85
CA ILE A 12 21.47 8.57 2.50
C ILE A 12 22.23 9.03 3.74
N LEU A 13 21.54 9.67 4.69
CA LEU A 13 22.19 10.34 5.83
C LEU A 13 22.07 9.56 7.16
N GLY A 14 21.31 8.46 7.17
CA GLY A 14 21.04 7.67 8.36
C GLY A 14 19.92 8.23 9.25
N THR A 15 19.52 7.43 10.25
CA THR A 15 18.44 7.78 11.19
C THR A 15 18.81 8.94 12.12
N GLU A 16 20.10 9.19 12.32
CA GLU A 16 20.63 10.22 13.22
C GLU A 16 20.36 11.66 12.75
N VAL A 17 20.03 11.88 11.47
CA VAL A 17 19.65 13.23 11.02
C VAL A 17 18.39 13.73 11.72
N TRP A 18 17.48 12.82 12.08
CA TRP A 18 16.22 13.19 12.71
C TRP A 18 16.34 13.50 14.20
N THR A 19 17.47 13.16 14.83
CA THR A 19 17.77 13.46 16.23
C THR A 19 18.44 14.83 16.40
N PHE A 20 18.84 15.49 15.29
CA PHE A 20 19.39 16.83 15.32
C PHE A 20 18.39 17.82 15.95
N GLY A 21 18.86 18.54 16.97
CA GLY A 21 18.07 19.52 17.70
C GLY A 21 18.05 20.85 16.98
N VAL A 22 16.87 21.30 16.54
CA VAL A 22 16.65 22.65 16.03
C VAL A 22 15.68 23.35 16.98
N PHE A 23 16.02 24.52 17.50
CA PHE A 23 15.22 25.25 18.50
C PHE A 23 14.86 24.45 19.77
N GLY A 24 15.76 23.58 20.24
CA GLY A 24 15.55 22.77 21.45
C GLY A 24 14.62 21.57 21.27
N TYR A 25 14.09 21.33 20.07
CA TYR A 25 13.30 20.16 19.73
C TYR A 25 14.02 19.30 18.68
N GLN A 26 13.91 17.98 18.78
CA GLN A 26 14.45 17.09 17.74
C GLN A 26 13.64 17.23 16.45
N LEU A 27 14.31 17.20 15.30
CA LEU A 27 13.71 17.32 13.96
C LEU A 27 12.54 16.33 13.75
N ARG A 28 12.62 15.15 14.35
CA ARG A 28 11.54 14.14 14.34
C ARG A 28 10.20 14.70 14.84
N HIS A 29 10.19 15.50 15.90
CA HIS A 29 8.97 16.05 16.48
C HIS A 29 8.35 17.11 15.57
N MET A 30 9.19 17.96 14.96
CA MET A 30 8.73 18.97 14.00
C MET A 30 8.10 18.31 12.76
N LEU A 31 8.71 17.22 12.28
CA LEU A 31 8.19 16.47 11.13
C LEU A 31 6.84 15.81 11.47
N LEU A 32 6.72 15.17 12.64
CA LEU A 32 5.46 14.59 13.11
C LEU A 32 4.36 15.65 13.20
N PHE A 33 4.65 16.79 13.83
CA PHE A 33 3.70 17.89 13.95
C PHE A 33 3.25 18.42 12.57
N GLY A 34 4.19 18.65 11.65
CA GLY A 34 3.87 19.09 10.29
C GLY A 34 2.98 18.11 9.54
N THR A 35 3.27 16.80 9.63
CA THR A 35 2.43 15.78 9.00
C THR A 35 1.04 15.70 9.62
N PHE A 36 0.92 15.89 10.93
CA PHE A 36 -0.35 15.92 11.64
C PHE A 36 -1.22 17.11 11.22
N CYS A 37 -0.66 18.32 11.18
CA CYS A 37 -1.39 19.51 10.71
C CYS A 37 -1.86 19.37 9.26
N MET A 38 -0.99 18.88 8.37
CA MET A 38 -1.36 18.65 6.97
C MET A 38 -2.45 17.58 6.84
N ALA A 39 -2.40 16.51 7.63
CA ALA A 39 -3.41 15.47 7.63
C ALA A 39 -4.78 15.98 8.09
N ILE A 40 -4.84 16.84 9.11
CA ILE A 40 -6.09 17.48 9.55
C ILE A 40 -6.63 18.37 8.43
N TYR A 41 -5.78 19.24 7.87
CA TYR A 41 -6.19 20.17 6.81
C TYR A 41 -6.78 19.44 5.60
N THR A 42 -6.10 18.40 5.11
CA THR A 42 -6.59 17.61 3.97
C THR A 42 -7.86 16.86 4.32
N SER A 43 -7.97 16.28 5.52
CA SER A 43 -9.15 15.56 5.96
C SER A 43 -10.37 16.47 6.03
N VAL A 44 -10.25 17.67 6.61
CA VAL A 44 -11.34 18.65 6.69
C VAL A 44 -11.77 19.10 5.29
N SER A 45 -10.81 19.36 4.40
CA SER A 45 -11.09 19.73 3.00
C SER A 45 -11.86 18.63 2.26
N HIS A 46 -11.42 17.38 2.36
CA HIS A 46 -12.10 16.24 1.74
C HIS A 46 -13.48 15.97 2.35
N LEU A 47 -13.62 16.05 3.68
CA LEU A 47 -14.90 15.92 4.36
C LEU A 47 -15.89 17.01 3.92
N GLY A 48 -15.42 18.25 3.77
CA GLY A 48 -16.23 19.34 3.23
C GLY A 48 -16.80 19.00 1.84
N ILE A 49 -15.94 18.54 0.93
CA ILE A 49 -16.35 18.15 -0.44
C ILE A 49 -17.38 17.01 -0.42
N ILE A 50 -17.16 15.99 0.42
CA ILE A 50 -18.06 14.84 0.56
C ILE A 50 -19.43 15.29 1.10
N LEU A 51 -19.44 16.11 2.15
CA LEU A 51 -20.66 16.59 2.79
C LEU A 51 -21.46 17.56 1.90
N THR A 52 -20.79 18.30 1.01
CA THR A 52 -21.45 19.16 0.00
C THR A 52 -21.93 18.40 -1.25
N GLY A 53 -22.10 17.08 -1.16
CA GLY A 53 -22.66 16.27 -2.23
C GLY A 53 -21.66 15.82 -3.31
N GLY A 54 -20.36 15.89 -3.04
CA GLY A 54 -19.33 15.31 -3.90
C GLY A 54 -19.11 16.04 -5.22
N VAL A 55 -19.64 17.25 -5.39
CA VAL A 55 -19.41 18.07 -6.58
C VAL A 55 -17.91 18.40 -6.62
N GLY A 56 -17.18 17.70 -7.49
CA GLY A 56 -15.76 17.95 -7.68
C GLY A 56 -15.51 19.41 -8.02
N ARG A 57 -14.27 19.89 -7.83
CA ARG A 57 -13.87 21.30 -8.05
C ARG A 57 -14.21 21.86 -9.44
N ASN A 58 -14.48 20.96 -10.41
CA ASN A 58 -14.89 21.26 -11.80
C ASN A 58 -16.32 20.77 -12.14
N GLY A 59 -17.17 20.45 -11.17
CA GLY A 59 -18.53 19.93 -11.41
C GLY A 59 -18.61 18.51 -11.97
N SER A 60 -17.52 17.75 -11.99
CA SER A 60 -17.40 16.55 -12.85
C SER A 60 -18.02 15.24 -12.32
N THR A 61 -18.63 15.20 -11.13
CA THR A 61 -19.07 13.90 -10.61
C THR A 61 -20.21 13.97 -9.59
N VAL A 62 -21.43 13.67 -10.03
CA VAL A 62 -22.44 12.98 -9.20
C VAL A 62 -22.39 11.52 -9.65
N ALA A 63 -21.50 10.72 -9.06
CA ALA A 63 -21.41 9.29 -9.38
C ALA A 63 -22.25 8.49 -8.39
N GLY A 64 -23.27 7.81 -8.89
CA GLY A 64 -24.11 6.85 -8.15
C GLY A 64 -23.42 5.51 -7.89
N THR A 65 -22.09 5.48 -7.78
CA THR A 65 -21.34 4.26 -7.48
C THR A 65 -20.98 4.21 -6.00
N SER A 66 -20.92 3.00 -5.45
CA SER A 66 -20.60 2.75 -4.05
C SER A 66 -19.16 3.18 -3.73
N VAL A 67 -19.02 4.41 -3.23
CA VAL A 67 -17.75 5.04 -2.79
C VAL A 67 -17.03 4.19 -1.71
N LEU A 68 -17.75 3.29 -1.05
CA LEU A 68 -17.25 2.40 0.00
C LEU A 68 -16.54 1.13 -0.51
N PHE A 69 -16.65 0.78 -1.79
CA PHE A 69 -16.07 -0.48 -2.28
C PHE A 69 -14.56 -0.67 -2.00
N PRO A 70 -13.70 0.38 -2.00
CA PRO A 70 -12.29 0.27 -1.64
C PRO A 70 -12.02 -0.15 -0.18
N ILE A 71 -13.00 -0.03 0.72
CA ILE A 71 -12.85 -0.39 2.14
C ILE A 71 -12.74 -1.91 2.30
N CYS A 72 -13.45 -2.70 1.50
CA CYS A 72 -13.40 -4.16 1.60
C CYS A 72 -12.00 -4.76 1.37
N PRO A 73 -11.27 -4.46 0.26
CA PRO A 73 -9.91 -4.96 0.07
C PRO A 73 -8.93 -4.40 1.11
N LEU A 74 -9.16 -3.18 1.61
CA LEU A 74 -8.35 -2.59 2.66
C LEU A 74 -8.54 -3.32 4.01
N LEU A 75 -9.78 -3.59 4.41
CA LEU A 75 -10.11 -4.39 5.60
C LEU A 75 -9.57 -5.82 5.50
N ALA A 76 -9.63 -6.43 4.31
CA ALA A 76 -9.06 -7.76 4.07
C ALA A 76 -7.56 -7.84 4.35
N SER A 77 -6.83 -6.71 4.27
CA SER A 77 -5.41 -6.63 4.64
C SER A 77 -5.20 -6.26 6.12
N ILE A 78 -6.03 -5.38 6.68
CA ILE A 78 -5.86 -4.88 8.05
C ILE A 78 -6.25 -5.92 9.10
N ILE A 79 -7.32 -6.68 8.87
CA ILE A 79 -7.80 -7.67 9.84
C ILE A 79 -6.74 -8.75 10.12
N PRO A 80 -6.11 -9.39 9.11
CA PRO A 80 -5.01 -10.33 9.36
C PRO A 80 -3.83 -9.70 10.10
N PHE A 81 -3.48 -8.44 9.77
CA PHE A 81 -2.40 -7.73 10.45
C PHE A 81 -2.68 -7.56 11.95
N CYS A 82 -3.85 -7.05 12.31
CA CYS A 82 -4.25 -6.88 13.70
C CYS A 82 -4.35 -8.21 14.45
N MET A 83 -4.86 -9.25 13.80
CA MET A 83 -4.99 -10.58 14.41
C MET A 83 -3.63 -11.22 14.68
N ILE A 84 -2.70 -11.16 13.73
CA ILE A 84 -1.34 -11.67 13.92
C ILE A 84 -0.67 -10.95 15.08
N TYR A 85 -0.74 -9.61 15.13
CA TYR A 85 -0.12 -8.84 16.20
C TYR A 85 -0.74 -9.12 17.58
N SER A 86 -2.06 -9.24 17.66
CA SER A 86 -2.77 -9.47 18.94
C SER A 86 -2.55 -10.89 19.50
N LYS A 87 -2.33 -11.88 18.63
CA LYS A 87 -2.14 -13.30 19.00
C LYS A 87 -0.68 -13.76 18.96
N SER A 88 0.26 -12.90 18.56
CA SER A 88 1.66 -13.30 18.49
C SER A 88 2.24 -13.58 19.86
N ARG A 89 2.60 -14.84 20.10
CA ARG A 89 3.34 -15.27 21.31
C ARG A 89 4.85 -15.29 21.11
N SER A 90 5.31 -15.21 19.87
CA SER A 90 6.74 -15.28 19.51
C SER A 90 7.27 -13.92 19.08
N ALA A 91 8.56 -13.69 19.32
CA ALA A 91 9.29 -12.48 18.90
C ALA A 91 9.75 -12.53 17.43
N VAL A 92 9.34 -13.56 16.65
CA VAL A 92 9.85 -13.80 15.29
C VAL A 92 9.54 -12.64 14.34
N PHE A 93 8.37 -12.01 14.51
CA PHE A 93 7.97 -10.85 13.71
C PHE A 93 8.72 -9.57 14.09
N ASP A 94 9.07 -9.40 15.38
CA ASP A 94 9.84 -8.25 15.85
C ASP A 94 11.31 -8.35 15.39
N GLU A 95 11.90 -9.55 15.47
CA GLU A 95 13.26 -9.81 15.00
C GLU A 95 13.40 -9.66 13.47
N ASN A 96 12.36 -10.00 12.71
CA ASN A 96 12.37 -9.99 11.24
C ASN A 96 11.34 -8.99 10.67
N ILE A 97 11.23 -7.83 11.30
CA ILE A 97 10.23 -6.81 10.96
C ILE A 97 10.29 -6.34 9.51
N THR A 98 11.47 -6.35 8.90
CA THR A 98 11.67 -5.95 7.49
C THR A 98 10.93 -6.86 6.53
N ILE A 99 11.05 -8.18 6.71
CA ILE A 99 10.38 -9.19 5.88
C ILE A 99 8.87 -9.10 6.06
N PHE A 100 8.42 -8.90 7.29
CA PHE A 100 7.01 -8.73 7.62
C PHE A 100 6.40 -7.48 6.95
N VAL A 101 7.04 -6.32 7.09
CA VAL A 101 6.60 -5.08 6.44
C VAL A 101 6.61 -5.22 4.92
N LEU A 102 7.60 -5.92 4.36
CA LEU A 102 7.71 -6.13 2.92
C LEU A 102 6.57 -7.03 2.38
N CYS A 103 6.18 -8.07 3.13
CA CYS A 103 5.04 -8.92 2.80
C CYS A 103 3.71 -8.14 2.78
N PHE A 104 3.38 -7.45 3.87
CA PHE A 104 2.14 -6.65 3.95
C PHE A 104 2.17 -5.46 3.01
N GLY A 105 3.34 -4.86 2.79
CA GLY A 105 3.56 -3.80 1.81
C GLY A 105 3.27 -4.28 0.38
N ALA A 106 3.70 -5.49 0.00
CA ALA A 106 3.40 -6.06 -1.32
C ALA A 106 1.91 -6.31 -1.54
N VAL A 107 1.21 -6.81 -0.51
CA VAL A 107 -0.25 -7.00 -0.52
C VAL A 107 -0.96 -5.67 -0.71
N ALA A 108 -0.62 -4.67 0.11
CA ALA A 108 -1.20 -3.33 0.05
C ALA A 108 -0.91 -2.63 -1.29
N ALA A 109 0.30 -2.79 -1.82
CA ALA A 109 0.70 -2.25 -3.12
C ALA A 109 -0.12 -2.85 -4.27
N LYS A 110 -0.31 -4.18 -4.30
CA LYS A 110 -1.13 -4.82 -5.33
C LYS A 110 -2.60 -4.38 -5.22
N ALA A 111 -3.16 -4.36 -4.02
CA ALA A 111 -4.53 -3.88 -3.79
C ALA A 111 -4.72 -2.45 -4.29
N THR A 112 -3.78 -1.56 -3.98
CA THR A 112 -3.80 -0.16 -4.43
C THR A 112 -3.68 -0.04 -5.95
N ASN A 113 -2.77 -0.80 -6.57
CA ASN A 113 -2.63 -0.80 -8.03
C ASN A 113 -3.93 -1.27 -8.71
N ARG A 114 -4.59 -2.31 -8.17
CA ARG A 114 -5.88 -2.77 -8.68
C ARG A 114 -6.96 -1.70 -8.57
N LEU A 115 -7.03 -0.98 -7.44
CA LEU A 115 -7.98 0.13 -7.24
C LEU A 115 -7.73 1.26 -8.24
N ILE A 116 -6.48 1.67 -8.46
CA ILE A 116 -6.13 2.71 -9.42
C ILE A 116 -6.52 2.29 -10.83
N VAL A 117 -6.17 1.07 -11.24
CA VAL A 117 -6.50 0.56 -12.58
C VAL A 117 -8.01 0.50 -12.76
N GLY A 118 -8.76 -0.10 -11.83
CA GLY A 118 -10.22 -0.19 -11.94
C GLY A 118 -10.91 1.17 -11.96
N HIS A 119 -10.41 2.13 -11.18
CA HIS A 119 -10.90 3.51 -11.22
C HIS A 119 -10.65 4.17 -12.59
N MET A 120 -9.42 4.05 -13.11
CA MET A 120 -9.04 4.67 -14.39
C MET A 120 -9.69 4.00 -15.61
N SER A 121 -9.86 2.68 -15.59
CA SER A 121 -10.47 1.91 -16.68
C SER A 121 -12.00 1.77 -16.57
N ARG A 122 -12.60 2.28 -15.50
CA ARG A 122 -14.02 2.08 -15.13
C ARG A 122 -14.44 0.61 -15.18
N SER A 123 -13.54 -0.29 -14.81
CA SER A 123 -13.80 -1.74 -14.82
C SER A 123 -14.35 -2.20 -13.48
N GLU A 124 -15.24 -3.19 -13.50
CA GLU A 124 -15.71 -3.86 -12.30
C GLU A 124 -14.53 -4.55 -11.60
N LEU A 125 -14.34 -4.25 -10.32
CA LEU A 125 -13.18 -4.70 -9.57
C LEU A 125 -13.56 -5.96 -8.79
N VAL A 126 -13.02 -7.12 -9.21
CA VAL A 126 -13.24 -8.39 -8.51
C VAL A 126 -12.64 -8.31 -7.11
N LEU A 127 -13.46 -8.46 -6.07
CA LEU A 127 -13.06 -8.28 -4.67
C LEU A 127 -11.94 -9.23 -4.24
N TRP A 128 -12.00 -10.48 -4.69
CA TRP A 128 -11.05 -11.52 -4.31
C TRP A 128 -9.77 -11.45 -5.14
N ASP A 129 -8.63 -11.65 -4.48
CA ASP A 129 -7.31 -11.79 -5.09
C ASP A 129 -6.55 -12.92 -4.40
N TRP A 130 -5.79 -13.68 -5.18
CA TRP A 130 -4.92 -14.72 -4.66
C TRP A 130 -3.83 -14.18 -3.72
N ILE A 131 -3.47 -12.89 -3.81
CA ILE A 131 -2.49 -12.29 -2.90
C ILE A 131 -2.95 -12.27 -1.43
N TYR A 132 -4.27 -12.24 -1.18
CA TYR A 132 -4.81 -12.26 0.19
C TYR A 132 -4.63 -13.62 0.88
N LEU A 133 -4.35 -14.68 0.10
CA LEU A 133 -4.00 -15.99 0.66
C LEU A 133 -2.76 -15.92 1.57
N GLY A 134 -1.81 -15.02 1.26
CA GLY A 134 -0.60 -14.84 2.07
C GLY A 134 -0.89 -14.41 3.51
N PRO A 135 -1.51 -13.23 3.73
CA PRO A 135 -1.93 -12.78 5.05
C PRO A 135 -2.86 -13.77 5.78
N ILE A 136 -3.79 -14.41 5.05
CA ILE A 136 -4.70 -15.42 5.62
C ILE A 136 -3.92 -16.64 6.10
N ALA A 137 -2.91 -17.12 5.37
CA ALA A 137 -2.07 -18.24 5.79
C ALA A 137 -1.28 -17.92 7.07
N LEU A 138 -0.73 -16.72 7.18
CA LEU A 138 -0.05 -16.27 8.40
C LEU A 138 -1.02 -16.18 9.59
N MET A 139 -2.21 -15.64 9.35
CA MET A 139 -3.27 -15.55 10.35
C MET A 139 -3.72 -16.93 10.86
N LEU A 140 -3.93 -17.90 9.96
CA LEU A 140 -4.30 -19.26 10.31
C LEU A 140 -3.19 -19.97 11.09
N ASN A 141 -1.92 -19.79 10.70
CA ASN A 141 -0.81 -20.39 11.44
C ASN A 141 -0.73 -19.89 12.89
N GLN A 142 -1.09 -18.62 13.14
CA GLN A 142 -1.18 -18.05 14.49
C GLN A 142 -2.40 -18.52 15.28
N TYR A 143 -3.46 -18.94 14.59
CA TYR A 143 -4.66 -19.47 15.22
C TYR A 143 -4.48 -20.92 15.70
N TYR A 144 -3.69 -21.73 14.98
CA TYR A 144 -3.47 -23.15 15.25
C TYR A 144 -2.18 -23.46 16.06
N ASP A 145 -1.71 -22.53 16.90
CA ASP A 145 -0.55 -22.72 17.80
C ASP A 145 0.71 -23.32 17.09
N PHE A 146 1.09 -22.79 15.92
CA PHE A 146 2.39 -23.00 15.26
C PHE A 146 2.66 -24.39 14.65
N TRP A 147 1.74 -24.94 13.85
CA TRP A 147 2.00 -26.19 13.12
C TRP A 147 3.21 -26.09 12.15
N VAL A 148 3.47 -24.89 11.60
CA VAL A 148 4.62 -24.60 10.73
C VAL A 148 5.54 -23.56 11.38
N CYS A 149 6.86 -23.77 11.23
CA CYS A 149 7.89 -22.84 11.68
C CYS A 149 7.66 -21.43 11.10
N GLU A 150 7.34 -20.46 11.96
CA GLU A 150 6.89 -19.12 11.61
C GLU A 150 7.85 -18.39 10.66
N LYS A 151 9.16 -18.45 10.93
CA LYS A 151 10.17 -17.77 10.09
C LYS A 151 10.18 -18.31 8.67
N ARG A 152 10.10 -19.63 8.50
CA ARG A 152 10.05 -20.25 7.17
C ARG A 152 8.77 -19.88 6.45
N LEU A 153 7.63 -19.96 7.14
CA LEU A 153 6.34 -19.57 6.59
C LEU A 153 6.33 -18.11 6.13
N LEU A 154 6.86 -17.19 6.96
CA LEU A 154 6.96 -15.77 6.64
C LEU A 154 7.76 -15.53 5.37
N VAL A 155 8.92 -16.19 5.21
CA VAL A 155 9.74 -16.06 3.98
C VAL A 155 9.00 -16.59 2.77
N TRP A 156 8.37 -17.77 2.87
CA TRP A 156 7.59 -18.36 1.77
C TRP A 156 6.43 -17.45 1.34
N VAL A 157 5.66 -16.93 2.30
CA VAL A 157 4.55 -16.01 2.03
C VAL A 157 5.05 -14.70 1.44
N THR A 158 6.17 -14.16 1.93
CA THR A 158 6.76 -12.93 1.39
C THR A 158 7.20 -13.11 -0.06
N CYS A 159 7.88 -14.22 -0.38
CA CYS A 159 8.28 -14.55 -1.74
C CYS A 159 7.05 -14.69 -2.67
N TYR A 160 6.00 -15.36 -2.20
CA TYR A 160 4.74 -15.51 -2.92
C TYR A 160 4.05 -14.16 -3.22
N THR A 161 3.91 -13.29 -2.21
CA THR A 161 3.25 -11.98 -2.38
C THR A 161 4.02 -11.07 -3.34
N LEU A 162 5.36 -11.07 -3.27
CA LEU A 162 6.22 -10.34 -4.21
C LEU A 162 6.11 -10.86 -5.64
N ALA A 163 6.18 -12.17 -5.84
CA ALA A 163 6.03 -12.78 -7.17
C ALA A 163 4.64 -12.46 -7.75
N SER A 164 3.59 -12.55 -6.93
CA SER A 164 2.22 -12.19 -7.31
C SER A 164 2.07 -10.72 -7.71
N LEU A 165 2.72 -9.81 -6.98
CA LEU A 165 2.77 -8.39 -7.32
C LEU A 165 3.51 -8.16 -8.64
N PHE A 166 4.69 -8.77 -8.82
CA PHE A 166 5.49 -8.60 -10.02
C PHE A 166 4.76 -9.10 -11.28
N VAL A 167 4.19 -10.31 -11.22
CA VAL A 167 3.40 -10.88 -12.32
C VAL A 167 2.21 -9.99 -12.67
N TYR A 168 1.52 -9.45 -11.66
CA TYR A 168 0.41 -8.53 -11.86
C TYR A 168 0.85 -7.24 -12.58
N CYS A 169 1.95 -6.62 -12.13
CA CYS A 169 2.48 -5.41 -12.77
C CYS A 169 2.87 -5.66 -14.23
N CYS A 170 3.54 -6.78 -14.52
CA CYS A 170 3.89 -7.16 -15.89
C CYS A 170 2.66 -7.39 -16.77
N PHE A 171 1.65 -8.10 -16.25
CA PHE A 171 0.44 -8.43 -16.99
C PHE A 171 -0.37 -7.18 -17.34
N ILE A 172 -0.62 -6.30 -16.36
CA ILE A 172 -1.34 -5.04 -16.58
C ILE A 172 -0.60 -4.13 -17.55
N THR A 173 0.72 -3.98 -17.40
CA THR A 173 1.52 -3.15 -18.29
C THR A 173 1.42 -3.65 -19.73
N ARG A 174 1.50 -4.98 -19.95
CA ARG A 174 1.32 -5.58 -21.27
C ARG A 174 -0.09 -5.38 -21.82
N GLN A 175 -1.12 -5.53 -20.98
CA GLN A 175 -2.51 -5.35 -21.39
C GLN A 175 -2.79 -3.90 -21.83
N ILE A 176 -2.27 -2.91 -21.09
CA ILE A 176 -2.39 -1.49 -21.44
C ILE A 176 -1.61 -1.20 -22.73
N CYS A 177 -0.37 -1.69 -22.87
CA CYS A 177 0.44 -1.55 -24.08
C CYS A 177 -0.29 -2.12 -25.31
N TYR A 178 -0.92 -3.29 -25.19
CA TYR A 178 -1.70 -3.91 -26.26
C TYR A 178 -2.95 -3.09 -26.62
N HIS A 179 -3.72 -2.65 -25.61
CA HIS A 179 -4.93 -1.86 -25.83
C HIS A 179 -4.64 -0.50 -26.50
N MET A 180 -3.52 0.14 -26.12
CA MET A 180 -3.12 1.44 -26.66
C MET A 180 -2.30 1.36 -27.96
N ASN A 181 -1.99 0.14 -28.45
CA ASN A 181 -1.05 -0.09 -29.56
C ASN A 181 0.33 0.56 -29.37
N ILE A 182 0.83 0.62 -28.12
CA ILE A 182 2.14 1.16 -27.79
C ILE A 182 3.10 -0.01 -27.50
N TYR A 183 4.27 0.01 -28.13
CA TYR A 183 5.34 -0.93 -27.82
C TYR A 183 6.00 -0.55 -26.49
N CYS A 184 5.76 -1.35 -25.46
CA CYS A 184 6.43 -1.24 -24.17
C CYS A 184 7.96 -1.26 -24.38
N PHE A 185 8.65 -0.21 -23.90
CA PHE A 185 10.12 -0.02 -23.97
C PHE A 185 10.74 0.09 -25.37
N LYS A 186 9.95 0.42 -26.42
CA LYS A 186 10.50 0.72 -27.76
C LYS A 186 10.30 2.20 -28.08
N VAL A 187 11.39 2.97 -28.13
CA VAL A 187 11.36 4.38 -28.56
C VAL A 187 11.21 4.40 -30.10
N PRO A 188 10.17 5.02 -30.67
CA PRO A 188 10.05 5.16 -32.11
C PRO A 188 11.20 6.04 -32.63
N VAL A 189 11.89 5.58 -33.67
CA VAL A 189 12.94 6.37 -34.32
C VAL A 189 12.25 7.55 -35.01
N LYS A 190 12.64 8.77 -34.65
CA LYS A 190 12.11 10.01 -35.22
C LYS A 190 12.40 10.00 -36.72
N GLN A 191 11.38 9.87 -37.55
CA GLN A 191 11.52 10.07 -39.00
C GLN A 191 11.74 11.57 -39.23
N SER A 192 12.96 11.89 -39.67
CA SER A 192 13.36 13.21 -40.18
C SER A 192 12.79 13.44 -41.57
#